data_AF-A0AA96JRI7-F1
#
_entry.id   AF-A0AA96JRI7-F1
#
_cell.length_a   1.000
_cell.length_b   1.000
_cell.length_c   1.000
_cell.angle_alpha   90.00
_cell.angle_beta   90.00
_cell.angle_gamma   90.00
#
_symmetry.space_group_name_H-M   'P 1'
#
loop_
_entity.id
_entity.type
_entity.pdbx_description
1 polymer ?
#
loop_
_entity_poly.entity_id
_entity_poly.type
_entity_poly.pdbx_seq_one_letter_code
_entity_poly.pdbx_strand_id
1 'polypeptide(L)'
;MLPSKHLVAMVSCAVILVTAFYGESTAKGGDSKPQSSQWAWLGENGGTYWYVPSEYLKAYTWDTDDPSNPNTTVPIDDQTVWHIEKFDDGFFFGPVVVKFEGQPPLCQYMIGSVTPGPPSTPGQPGGRVEISFNGITELPGPKSPTITTGTGELVKQRGSWTFLMQMASGTQSTQVAHWADMQQCIAGADQPCWVDVLPGKGVDKTIQELLADCDAI
;
A
#
# COMPACT_ATOMS: atom_id res chain seq x y z
N MET A 1 68.21 -51.87 -22.49
CA MET A 1 67.01 -51.67 -21.66
C MET A 1 66.64 -50.19 -21.72
N LEU A 2 65.45 -49.87 -22.23
CA LEU A 2 64.78 -48.54 -22.20
C LEU A 2 64.31 -48.19 -20.77
N PRO A 3 63.74 -47.00 -20.47
CA PRO A 3 63.47 -45.79 -21.30
C PRO A 3 64.00 -44.47 -20.64
N SER A 4 64.28 -43.34 -21.31
CA SER A 4 63.47 -42.36 -22.08
C SER A 4 63.07 -41.08 -21.28
N LYS A 5 63.07 -39.94 -22.03
CA LYS A 5 62.27 -38.69 -21.90
C LYS A 5 62.97 -37.47 -21.24
N HIS A 6 63.44 -36.46 -22.00
CA HIS A 6 62.78 -35.31 -22.70
C HIS A 6 63.14 -34.01 -21.93
N LEU A 7 63.97 -33.08 -22.44
CA LEU A 7 63.82 -32.04 -23.49
C LEU A 7 62.90 -30.84 -23.09
N VAL A 8 63.23 -29.67 -23.66
CA VAL A 8 62.58 -28.33 -23.67
C VAL A 8 63.28 -27.33 -22.73
N ALA A 9 64.08 -26.35 -23.17
CA ALA A 9 64.04 -25.30 -24.21
C ALA A 9 63.71 -23.90 -23.63
N MET A 10 64.52 -22.93 -24.10
CA MET A 10 64.53 -21.51 -23.78
C MET A 10 63.20 -20.80 -24.08
N VAL A 11 62.99 -19.61 -23.50
CA VAL A 11 62.92 -18.31 -24.22
C VAL A 11 62.64 -17.15 -23.24
N SER A 12 63.37 -16.06 -23.44
CA SER A 12 63.36 -14.78 -22.71
C SER A 12 62.27 -13.80 -23.13
N CYS A 13 62.02 -12.83 -22.24
CA CYS A 13 61.66 -11.42 -22.45
C CYS A 13 60.35 -11.05 -23.20
N ALA A 14 59.40 -10.46 -22.44
CA ALA A 14 58.75 -9.20 -22.79
C ALA A 14 58.08 -8.59 -21.55
N VAL A 15 58.55 -7.42 -21.11
CA VAL A 15 57.87 -6.56 -20.12
C VAL A 15 56.92 -5.65 -20.89
N ILE A 16 55.62 -5.80 -20.68
CA ILE A 16 54.59 -4.91 -21.26
C ILE A 16 54.24 -3.87 -20.18
N LEU A 17 54.61 -2.61 -20.44
CA LEU A 17 54.13 -1.44 -19.71
C LEU A 17 52.70 -1.12 -20.18
N VAL A 18 51.71 -1.41 -19.33
CA VAL A 18 50.32 -0.97 -19.54
C VAL A 18 50.15 0.38 -18.85
N THR A 19 50.08 1.46 -19.61
CA THR A 19 49.62 2.77 -19.13
C THR A 19 48.11 2.76 -19.02
N ALA A 20 47.60 2.61 -17.79
CA ALA A 20 46.18 2.81 -17.50
C ALA A 20 45.84 4.30 -17.62
N PHE A 21 45.13 4.67 -18.68
CA PHE A 21 44.41 5.94 -18.74
C PHE A 21 43.28 5.88 -17.70
N TYR A 22 43.47 6.58 -16.58
CA TYR A 22 42.37 6.93 -15.68
C TYR A 22 41.47 7.92 -16.43
N GLY A 23 40.40 7.41 -17.01
CA GLY A 23 39.26 8.24 -17.38
C GLY A 23 38.58 8.72 -16.12
N GLU A 24 38.74 10.00 -15.79
CA GLU A 24 37.91 10.69 -14.80
C GLU A 24 36.46 10.67 -15.30
N SER A 25 35.67 9.71 -14.82
CA SER A 25 34.22 9.75 -14.95
C SER A 25 33.72 10.87 -14.04
N THR A 26 33.55 12.05 -14.61
CA THR A 26 32.78 13.13 -13.98
C THR A 26 31.32 12.70 -13.98
N ALA A 27 30.90 12.06 -12.89
CA ALA A 27 29.48 11.86 -12.60
C ALA A 27 28.85 13.24 -12.44
N LYS A 28 28.19 13.72 -13.51
CA LYS A 28 27.24 14.83 -13.42
C LYS A 28 26.14 14.40 -12.46
N GLY A 29 26.15 14.97 -11.25
CA GLY A 29 25.00 14.96 -10.36
C GLY A 29 23.86 15.68 -11.06
N GLY A 30 23.02 14.92 -11.77
CA GLY A 30 21.71 15.41 -12.17
C GLY A 30 20.88 15.59 -10.91
N ASP A 31 20.12 16.68 -10.85
CA ASP A 31 19.03 16.86 -9.89
C ASP A 31 18.05 15.69 -10.04
N SER A 32 18.34 14.58 -9.38
CA SER A 32 17.38 13.50 -9.20
C SER A 32 16.36 14.04 -8.20
N LYS A 33 15.17 14.40 -8.69
CA LYS A 33 14.02 14.58 -7.79
C LYS A 33 13.97 13.37 -6.84
N PRO A 34 13.62 13.56 -5.55
CA PRO A 34 13.41 12.44 -4.64
C PRO A 34 12.54 11.39 -5.30
N GLN A 35 12.90 10.12 -5.23
CA GLN A 35 12.16 9.04 -5.88
C GLN A 35 10.71 8.92 -5.34
N SER A 36 10.43 9.51 -4.17
CA SER A 36 9.10 9.73 -3.60
C SER A 36 8.21 10.63 -4.46
N SER A 37 8.78 11.60 -5.19
CA SER A 37 8.04 12.60 -5.98
C SER A 37 7.18 12.01 -7.12
N GLN A 38 7.45 10.77 -7.53
CA GLN A 38 6.60 10.06 -8.51
C GLN A 38 5.17 9.79 -8.00
N TRP A 39 4.95 9.88 -6.68
CA TRP A 39 3.66 9.68 -6.02
C TRP A 39 2.98 10.99 -5.59
N ALA A 40 3.55 12.15 -5.94
CA ALA A 40 3.02 13.45 -5.55
C ALA A 40 1.54 13.66 -5.94
N TRP A 41 1.14 13.07 -7.07
CA TRP A 41 -0.22 13.11 -7.59
C TRP A 41 -1.28 12.57 -6.62
N LEU A 42 -0.91 11.77 -5.62
CA LEU A 42 -1.85 11.24 -4.61
C LEU A 42 -2.57 12.37 -3.84
N GLY A 43 -1.90 13.51 -3.63
CA GLY A 43 -2.45 14.67 -2.92
C GLY A 43 -2.67 15.90 -3.81
N GLU A 44 -2.46 15.82 -5.12
CA GLU A 44 -2.66 16.94 -6.04
C GLU A 44 -4.15 17.11 -6.39
N ASN A 45 -4.57 18.31 -6.79
CA ASN A 45 -5.91 18.59 -7.33
C ASN A 45 -7.09 18.17 -6.43
N GLY A 46 -6.96 18.36 -5.12
CA GLY A 46 -7.99 17.94 -4.17
C GLY A 46 -7.89 16.47 -3.76
N GLY A 47 -6.79 15.80 -4.12
CA GLY A 47 -6.46 14.47 -3.64
C GLY A 47 -7.03 13.33 -4.46
N THR A 48 -6.95 12.13 -3.91
CA THR A 48 -7.39 10.89 -4.57
C THR A 48 -8.31 10.08 -3.67
N TYR A 49 -9.31 9.43 -4.27
CA TYR A 49 -10.32 8.67 -3.55
C TYR A 49 -10.15 7.19 -3.84
N TRP A 50 -10.36 6.36 -2.83
CA TRP A 50 -10.13 4.93 -2.90
C TRP A 50 -11.24 4.21 -2.16
N TYR A 51 -11.67 3.08 -2.69
CA TYR A 51 -12.74 2.28 -2.09
C TYR A 51 -12.44 0.79 -2.25
N VAL A 52 -13.12 -0.05 -1.46
CA VAL A 52 -13.05 -1.51 -1.58
C VAL A 52 -14.15 -1.98 -2.53
N PRO A 53 -13.82 -2.58 -3.69
CA PRO A 53 -14.80 -3.20 -4.57
C PRO A 53 -15.49 -4.42 -3.93
N SER A 54 -16.65 -4.80 -4.48
CA SER A 54 -17.50 -5.88 -3.95
C SER A 54 -16.77 -7.20 -3.72
N GLU A 55 -15.88 -7.58 -4.63
CA GLU A 55 -15.11 -8.83 -4.58
C GLU A 55 -14.08 -8.86 -3.44
N TYR A 56 -13.75 -7.71 -2.86
CA TYR A 56 -12.72 -7.54 -1.83
C TYR A 56 -13.28 -7.11 -0.47
N LEU A 57 -14.60 -7.08 -0.27
CA LEU A 57 -15.23 -6.61 0.99
C LEU A 57 -15.02 -7.53 2.20
N LYS A 58 -14.64 -8.79 1.98
CA LYS A 58 -14.64 -9.79 3.04
C LYS A 58 -13.46 -9.59 3.98
N ALA A 59 -13.76 -9.20 5.21
CA ALA A 59 -12.86 -9.21 6.33
C ALA A 59 -13.20 -10.35 7.30
N TYR A 60 -12.34 -10.57 8.28
CA TYR A 60 -12.57 -11.53 9.36
C TYR A 60 -12.40 -10.84 10.72
N THR A 61 -13.35 -11.07 11.61
CA THR A 61 -13.18 -10.81 13.05
C THR A 61 -12.74 -12.08 13.75
N TRP A 62 -11.91 -11.95 14.78
CA TRP A 62 -11.42 -13.06 15.59
C TRP A 62 -11.47 -12.67 17.08
N ASP A 63 -12.04 -13.54 17.92
CA ASP A 63 -11.96 -13.43 19.37
C ASP A 63 -10.59 -13.91 19.86
N THR A 64 -9.80 -12.99 20.41
CA THR A 64 -8.45 -13.27 20.88
C THR A 64 -8.40 -13.77 22.33
N ASP A 65 -9.53 -13.79 23.05
CA ASP A 65 -9.61 -14.39 24.38
C ASP A 65 -9.64 -15.93 24.33
N ASP A 66 -10.12 -16.50 23.20
CA ASP A 66 -10.07 -17.94 22.91
C ASP A 66 -9.51 -18.22 21.50
N PRO A 67 -8.18 -18.05 21.32
CA PRO A 67 -7.54 -18.19 20.02
C PRO A 67 -7.58 -19.62 19.46
N SER A 68 -7.93 -20.61 20.30
CA SER A 68 -7.95 -22.03 19.94
C SER A 68 -9.27 -22.48 19.31
N ASN A 69 -10.34 -21.69 19.49
CA ASN A 69 -11.67 -22.04 19.04
C ASN A 69 -11.91 -21.52 17.62
N PRO A 70 -12.00 -22.41 16.61
CA PRO A 70 -12.14 -22.00 15.21
C PRO A 70 -13.48 -21.33 14.90
N ASN A 71 -14.47 -21.42 15.81
CA ASN A 71 -15.77 -20.77 15.64
C ASN A 71 -15.76 -19.29 16.04
N THR A 72 -14.63 -18.79 16.56
CA THR A 72 -14.45 -17.37 16.92
C THR A 72 -14.10 -16.49 15.72
N THR A 73 -13.74 -17.10 14.60
CA THR A 73 -13.45 -16.40 13.34
C THR A 73 -14.74 -16.22 12.54
N VAL A 74 -15.22 -14.99 12.44
CA VAL A 74 -16.49 -14.66 11.77
C VAL A 74 -16.19 -13.76 10.55
N PRO A 75 -16.66 -14.11 9.34
CA PRO A 75 -16.55 -13.23 8.20
C PRO A 75 -17.51 -12.06 8.34
N ILE A 76 -17.05 -10.85 7.98
CA ILE A 76 -17.86 -9.64 7.95
C ILE A 76 -17.60 -8.88 6.64
N ASP A 77 -18.56 -8.07 6.21
CA ASP A 77 -18.31 -7.06 5.19
C ASP A 77 -17.63 -5.84 5.84
N ASP A 78 -16.57 -5.36 5.20
CA ASP A 78 -15.84 -4.15 5.55
C ASP A 78 -15.72 -3.28 4.28
N GLN A 79 -16.53 -2.23 4.21
CA GLN A 79 -16.32 -1.18 3.22
C GLN A 79 -15.42 -0.10 3.82
N THR A 80 -14.28 0.11 3.20
CA THR A 80 -13.31 1.14 3.61
C THR A 80 -13.12 2.14 2.48
N VAL A 81 -13.31 3.43 2.78
CA VAL A 81 -13.10 4.54 1.86
C VAL A 81 -11.96 5.40 2.36
N TRP A 82 -11.02 5.73 1.48
CA TRP A 82 -9.95 6.68 1.75
C TRP A 82 -10.09 7.89 0.86
N HIS A 83 -9.80 9.06 1.42
CA HIS A 83 -9.46 10.25 0.65
C HIS A 83 -8.04 10.66 1.05
N ILE A 84 -7.11 10.52 0.12
CA ILE A 84 -5.75 11.03 0.30
C ILE A 84 -5.77 12.49 -0.11
N GLU A 85 -5.75 13.40 0.86
CA GLU A 85 -5.84 14.85 0.62
C GLU A 85 -4.47 15.52 0.51
N LYS A 86 -3.43 14.89 1.08
CA LYS A 86 -2.09 15.47 1.13
C LYS A 86 -1.04 14.40 0.87
N PHE A 87 0.00 14.80 0.14
CA PHE A 87 1.23 14.04 -0.03
C PHE A 87 2.43 14.92 0.28
N ASP A 88 3.41 14.39 1.01
CA ASP A 88 4.65 15.08 1.35
C ASP A 88 5.81 14.08 1.49
N ASP A 89 6.82 14.22 0.62
CA ASP A 89 8.04 13.41 0.59
C ASP A 89 7.88 11.90 0.84
N GLY A 90 6.93 11.26 0.15
CA GLY A 90 6.70 9.82 0.26
C GLY A 90 5.66 9.45 1.29
N PHE A 91 5.20 10.39 2.10
CA PHE A 91 4.10 10.22 3.04
C PHE A 91 2.80 10.77 2.45
N PHE A 92 1.69 10.17 2.84
CA PHE A 92 0.36 10.62 2.46
C PHE A 92 -0.59 10.60 3.66
N PHE A 93 -1.61 11.45 3.61
CA PHE A 93 -2.50 11.72 4.72
C PHE A 93 -3.92 11.91 4.22
N GLY A 94 -4.88 11.65 5.10
CA GLY A 94 -6.25 12.09 4.89
C GLY A 94 -7.27 11.26 5.66
N PRO A 95 -8.56 11.59 5.49
CA PRO A 95 -9.62 10.90 6.18
C PRO A 95 -9.88 9.49 5.62
N VAL A 96 -10.31 8.64 6.53
CA VAL A 96 -10.70 7.25 6.26
C VAL A 96 -12.04 7.00 6.94
N VAL A 97 -12.96 6.36 6.21
CA VAL A 97 -14.21 5.89 6.78
C VAL A 97 -14.32 4.38 6.58
N VAL A 98 -14.52 3.67 7.68
CA VAL A 98 -14.72 2.23 7.70
C VAL A 98 -16.16 1.94 8.07
N LYS A 99 -16.83 1.09 7.30
CA LYS A 99 -18.21 0.67 7.55
C LYS A 99 -18.28 -0.85 7.61
N PHE A 100 -18.35 -1.37 8.82
CA PHE A 100 -18.62 -2.79 9.06
C PHE A 100 -20.13 -3.10 8.98
N GLU A 101 -20.45 -4.34 8.58
CA GLU A 101 -21.81 -4.87 8.63
C GLU A 101 -22.42 -4.68 10.03
N GLY A 102 -23.58 -4.02 10.10
CA GLY A 102 -24.33 -3.80 11.35
C GLY A 102 -23.74 -2.80 12.35
N GLN A 103 -22.63 -2.11 12.02
CA GLN A 103 -22.01 -1.07 12.87
C GLN A 103 -22.18 0.33 12.27
N PRO A 104 -22.17 1.42 13.08
CA PRO A 104 -22.07 2.77 12.54
C PRO A 104 -20.73 2.98 11.80
N PRO A 105 -20.63 3.98 10.90
CA PRO A 105 -19.36 4.37 10.29
C PRO A 105 -18.30 4.72 11.34
N LEU A 106 -17.06 4.32 11.07
CA LEU A 106 -15.90 4.62 11.90
C LEU A 106 -15.05 5.68 11.20
N CYS A 107 -14.96 6.83 11.84
CA CYS A 107 -14.16 7.93 11.35
C CYS A 107 -12.72 7.81 11.83
N GLN A 108 -11.79 7.79 10.89
CA GLN A 108 -10.37 7.67 11.16
C GLN A 108 -9.59 8.68 10.32
N TYR A 109 -8.35 8.91 10.70
CA TYR A 109 -7.40 9.69 9.91
C TYR A 109 -6.13 8.87 9.70
N MET A 110 -5.68 8.81 8.45
CA MET A 110 -4.52 8.01 8.06
C MET A 110 -3.25 8.83 7.96
N ILE A 111 -2.16 8.18 8.34
CA ILE A 111 -0.83 8.48 7.82
C ILE A 111 -0.33 7.23 7.10
N GLY A 112 0.15 7.41 5.88
CA GLY A 112 0.73 6.36 5.07
C GLY A 112 2.06 6.78 4.47
N SER A 113 2.80 5.81 3.94
CA SER A 113 3.96 6.06 3.11
C SER A 113 3.96 5.15 1.88
N VAL A 114 4.47 5.67 0.77
CA VAL A 114 4.79 4.89 -0.43
C VAL A 114 6.28 5.01 -0.70
N THR A 115 7.01 3.95 -0.40
CA THR A 115 8.44 3.89 -0.69
C THR A 115 8.70 3.26 -2.06
N PRO A 116 9.70 3.75 -2.80
CA PRO A 116 10.10 3.08 -4.03
C PRO A 116 10.62 1.67 -3.75
N GLY A 117 10.25 0.72 -4.59
CA GLY A 117 10.73 -0.64 -4.52
C GLY A 117 10.26 -1.41 -5.75
N PRO A 118 10.86 -2.58 -6.05
CA PRO A 118 10.31 -3.44 -7.09
C PRO A 118 8.88 -3.82 -6.68
N PRO A 119 7.86 -3.53 -7.51
CA PRO A 119 6.53 -4.05 -7.24
C PRO A 119 6.54 -5.57 -7.34
N SER A 120 5.56 -6.21 -6.71
CA SER A 120 5.31 -7.65 -6.84
C SER A 120 5.20 -8.11 -8.30
N THR A 121 4.81 -7.21 -9.22
CA THR A 121 4.73 -7.47 -10.66
C THR A 121 5.93 -6.88 -11.40
N PRO A 122 6.83 -7.72 -11.97
CA PRO A 122 7.99 -7.24 -12.73
C PRO A 122 7.60 -6.31 -13.89
N GLY A 123 8.29 -5.17 -14.00
CA GLY A 123 8.12 -4.22 -15.11
C GLY A 123 6.90 -3.28 -15.00
N GLN A 124 6.13 -3.34 -13.92
CA GLN A 124 5.10 -2.33 -13.61
C GLN A 124 5.68 -1.22 -12.73
N PRO A 125 5.16 0.02 -12.81
CA PRO A 125 5.46 1.04 -11.81
C PRO A 125 4.73 0.71 -10.51
N GLY A 126 5.38 0.95 -9.37
CA GLY A 126 4.77 0.71 -8.06
C GLY A 126 5.70 1.02 -6.90
N GLY A 127 5.17 0.88 -5.69
CA GLY A 127 5.88 1.13 -4.45
C GLY A 127 5.31 0.32 -3.30
N ARG A 128 6.11 0.16 -2.24
CA ARG A 128 5.69 -0.51 -1.01
C ARG A 128 4.94 0.48 -0.13
N VAL A 129 3.88 0.02 0.50
CA VAL A 129 2.96 0.84 1.27
C VAL A 129 2.94 0.38 2.72
N GLU A 130 3.06 1.34 3.61
CA GLU A 130 2.87 1.17 5.05
C GLU A 130 1.88 2.23 5.51
N ILE A 131 0.86 1.86 6.28
CA ILE A 131 -0.20 2.76 6.73
C ILE A 131 -0.56 2.54 8.19
N SER A 132 -1.06 3.60 8.82
CA SER A 132 -1.74 3.54 10.12
C SER A 132 -2.95 4.47 10.15
N PHE A 133 -4.05 3.99 10.74
CA PHE A 133 -5.25 4.77 11.00
C PHE A 133 -5.45 4.96 12.50
N ASN A 134 -5.75 6.20 12.88
CA ASN A 134 -6.19 6.52 14.23
C ASN A 134 -7.66 6.93 14.18
N GLY A 135 -8.47 6.39 15.10
CA GLY A 135 -9.83 6.85 15.27
C GLY A 135 -9.86 8.33 15.66
N ILE A 136 -10.65 9.13 14.96
CA ILE A 136 -10.92 10.54 15.30
C ILE A 136 -12.26 10.71 16.03
N THR A 137 -13.04 9.63 16.10
CA THR A 137 -14.27 9.54 16.88
C THR A 137 -14.20 8.29 17.74
N GLU A 138 -14.43 8.42 19.05
CA GLU A 138 -14.53 7.26 19.93
C GLU A 138 -15.81 6.49 19.61
N LEU A 139 -15.68 5.20 19.25
CA LEU A 139 -16.85 4.33 19.23
C LEU A 139 -17.35 4.09 20.67
N PRO A 140 -18.67 4.10 20.91
CA PRO A 140 -19.21 3.72 22.20
C PRO A 140 -18.97 2.23 22.48
N GLY A 141 -18.18 1.92 23.52
CA GLY A 141 -18.00 0.58 24.07
C GLY A 141 -16.52 0.20 24.32
N PRO A 142 -16.24 -0.86 25.11
CA PRO A 142 -14.88 -1.28 25.46
C PRO A 142 -14.11 -1.99 24.32
N LYS A 143 -14.65 -1.98 23.08
CA LYS A 143 -14.18 -2.78 21.94
C LYS A 143 -13.77 -1.95 20.72
N SER A 144 -13.52 -0.66 20.90
CA SER A 144 -13.10 0.22 19.81
C SER A 144 -11.68 -0.17 19.37
N PRO A 145 -11.46 -0.58 18.11
CA PRO A 145 -10.13 -0.91 17.64
C PRO A 145 -9.22 0.30 17.83
N THR A 146 -8.09 0.04 18.48
CA THR A 146 -7.21 1.10 19.00
C THR A 146 -6.52 1.84 17.87
N ILE A 147 -5.84 1.10 16.99
CA ILE A 147 -5.12 1.58 15.81
C ILE A 147 -5.29 0.51 14.74
N THR A 148 -5.54 0.92 13.49
CA THR A 148 -5.40 0.04 12.33
C THR A 148 -4.00 0.22 11.77
N THR A 149 -3.33 -0.87 11.43
CA THR A 149 -2.07 -0.85 10.69
C THR A 149 -2.21 -1.69 9.44
N GLY A 150 -1.51 -1.31 8.37
CA GLY A 150 -1.51 -2.08 7.14
C GLY A 150 -0.21 -1.99 6.37
N THR A 151 0.07 -3.07 5.65
CA THR A 151 1.23 -3.23 4.77
C THR A 151 0.73 -3.61 3.38
N GLY A 152 1.37 -3.14 2.33
CA GLY A 152 0.90 -3.42 0.98
C GLY A 152 1.76 -2.86 -0.14
N GLU A 153 1.14 -2.69 -1.30
CA GLU A 153 1.76 -2.12 -2.48
C GLU A 153 0.81 -1.19 -3.23
N LEU A 154 1.34 -0.10 -3.77
CA LEU A 154 0.68 0.72 -4.78
C LEU A 154 1.17 0.23 -6.13
N VAL A 155 0.26 -0.28 -6.96
CA VAL A 155 0.60 -0.85 -8.27
C VAL A 155 -0.38 -0.38 -9.33
N LYS A 156 0.06 -0.41 -10.59
CA LYS A 156 -0.84 -0.19 -11.73
C LYS A 156 -1.35 -1.53 -12.25
N GLN A 157 -2.64 -1.82 -12.06
CA GLN A 157 -3.31 -3.01 -12.58
C GLN A 157 -4.33 -2.61 -13.64
N ARG A 158 -4.25 -3.22 -14.83
CA ARG A 158 -5.19 -2.99 -15.95
C ARG A 158 -5.41 -1.52 -16.31
N GLY A 159 -4.39 -0.68 -16.10
CA GLY A 159 -4.44 0.75 -16.43
C GLY A 159 -4.86 1.66 -15.26
N SER A 160 -5.34 1.11 -14.16
CA SER A 160 -5.75 1.84 -12.96
C SER A 160 -4.75 1.64 -11.82
N TRP A 161 -4.60 2.65 -10.97
CA TRP A 161 -3.85 2.48 -9.73
C TRP A 161 -4.68 1.72 -8.71
N THR A 162 -4.01 0.85 -7.96
CA THR A 162 -4.62 -0.02 -6.96
C THR A 162 -3.70 -0.11 -5.75
N PHE A 163 -4.26 0.03 -4.56
CA PHE A 163 -3.60 -0.30 -3.31
C PHE A 163 -3.92 -1.76 -2.95
N LEU A 164 -2.93 -2.64 -3.01
CA LEU A 164 -3.03 -4.03 -2.56
C LEU A 164 -2.62 -4.08 -1.09
N MET A 165 -3.58 -4.24 -0.19
CA MET A 165 -3.34 -3.99 1.24
C MET A 165 -3.76 -5.16 2.10
N GLN A 166 -2.95 -5.46 3.10
CA GLN A 166 -3.34 -6.27 4.26
C GLN A 166 -3.38 -5.34 5.46
N MET A 167 -4.53 -5.28 6.14
CA MET A 167 -4.76 -4.42 7.28
C MET A 167 -5.24 -5.25 8.47
N ALA A 168 -4.87 -4.81 9.67
CA ALA A 168 -5.38 -5.37 10.90
C ALA A 168 -5.62 -4.27 11.93
N SER A 169 -6.65 -4.45 12.74
CA SER A 169 -6.97 -3.60 13.88
C SER A 169 -7.53 -4.45 15.02
N GLY A 170 -7.57 -3.92 16.23
CA GLY A 170 -8.17 -4.67 17.32
C GLY A 170 -7.97 -4.08 18.70
N THR A 171 -8.38 -4.89 19.66
CA THR A 171 -8.22 -4.74 21.11
C THR A 171 -7.56 -6.01 21.66
N GLN A 172 -7.45 -6.14 22.98
CA GLN A 172 -6.92 -7.36 23.61
C GLN A 172 -7.83 -8.59 23.43
N SER A 173 -9.14 -8.39 23.21
CA SER A 173 -10.15 -9.46 23.13
C SER A 173 -10.74 -9.65 21.72
N THR A 174 -10.39 -8.81 20.75
CA THR A 174 -10.94 -8.91 19.40
C THR A 174 -9.99 -8.31 18.39
N GLN A 175 -9.75 -9.03 17.29
CA GLN A 175 -9.00 -8.54 16.13
C GLN A 175 -9.88 -8.55 14.88
N VAL A 176 -9.66 -7.60 13.99
CA VAL A 176 -10.20 -7.59 12.63
C VAL A 176 -9.02 -7.59 11.66
N ALA A 177 -9.05 -8.47 10.67
CA ALA A 177 -8.09 -8.51 9.59
C ALA A 177 -8.80 -8.45 8.25
N HIS A 178 -8.26 -7.66 7.32
CA HIS A 178 -8.85 -7.42 6.02
C HIS A 178 -7.74 -7.36 4.97
N TRP A 179 -7.90 -8.11 3.89
CA TRP A 179 -7.09 -7.97 2.69
C TRP A 179 -7.98 -7.48 1.55
N ALA A 180 -7.54 -6.43 0.85
CA ALA A 180 -8.30 -5.85 -0.24
C ALA A 180 -7.40 -5.23 -1.30
N ASP A 181 -7.90 -5.26 -2.55
CA ASP A 181 -7.38 -4.47 -3.66
C ASP A 181 -8.25 -3.20 -3.78
N MET A 182 -7.81 -2.11 -3.14
CA MET A 182 -8.54 -0.85 -3.16
C MET A 182 -8.33 -0.11 -4.48
N GLN A 183 -9.43 0.24 -5.13
CA GLN A 183 -9.41 0.86 -6.46
C GLN A 183 -9.52 2.37 -6.35
N GLN A 184 -8.76 3.07 -7.20
CA GLN A 184 -8.89 4.51 -7.32
C GLN A 184 -10.25 4.87 -7.93
N CYS A 185 -10.98 5.75 -7.26
CA CYS A 185 -12.12 6.45 -7.83
C CYS A 185 -11.73 7.91 -8.15
N ILE A 186 -11.99 8.32 -9.38
CA ILE A 186 -11.75 9.69 -9.87
C ILE A 186 -12.95 10.57 -9.54
N ALA A 187 -12.73 11.60 -8.73
CA ALA A 187 -13.75 12.54 -8.34
C ALA A 187 -14.38 13.27 -9.54
N GLY A 188 -15.69 13.46 -9.51
CA GLY A 188 -16.45 14.21 -10.51
C GLY A 188 -16.57 13.55 -11.88
N ALA A 189 -16.02 12.34 -12.05
CA ALA A 189 -16.26 11.53 -13.24
C ALA A 189 -17.60 10.78 -13.12
N ASP A 190 -18.30 10.62 -14.25
CA ASP A 190 -19.52 9.82 -14.34
C ASP A 190 -19.16 8.32 -14.40
N GLN A 191 -18.63 7.81 -13.29
CA GLN A 191 -18.25 6.41 -13.13
C GLN A 191 -18.94 5.82 -11.90
N PRO A 192 -19.28 4.52 -11.93
CA PRO A 192 -20.07 3.88 -10.87
C PRO A 192 -19.55 4.11 -9.46
N CYS A 193 -18.24 4.02 -9.24
CA CYS A 193 -17.67 4.21 -7.89
C CYS A 193 -17.91 5.61 -7.30
N TRP A 194 -18.20 6.62 -8.13
CA TRP A 194 -18.39 7.99 -7.69
C TRP A 194 -19.87 8.35 -7.52
N VAL A 195 -20.72 7.93 -8.47
CA VAL A 195 -22.13 8.34 -8.54
C VAL A 195 -23.09 7.31 -7.94
N ASP A 196 -22.68 6.05 -7.87
CA ASP A 196 -23.51 4.98 -7.32
C ASP A 196 -23.18 4.70 -5.85
N VAL A 197 -24.13 4.05 -5.20
CA VAL A 197 -23.98 3.54 -3.84
C VAL A 197 -22.84 2.52 -3.76
N LEU A 198 -21.99 2.66 -2.76
CA LEU A 198 -20.87 1.74 -2.56
C LEU A 198 -21.33 0.33 -2.17
N PRO A 199 -20.56 -0.71 -2.53
CA PRO A 199 -20.91 -2.08 -2.15
C PRO A 199 -20.64 -2.33 -0.66
N GLY A 200 -21.33 -3.32 -0.10
CA GLY A 200 -21.20 -3.74 1.29
C GLY A 200 -22.55 -3.73 2.01
N LYS A 201 -22.78 -4.73 2.86
CA LYS A 201 -24.04 -4.80 3.60
C LYS A 201 -24.21 -3.64 4.57
N GLY A 202 -25.33 -2.93 4.43
CA GLY A 202 -25.63 -1.76 5.24
C GLY A 202 -24.79 -0.54 4.86
N VAL A 203 -24.20 -0.54 3.66
CA VAL A 203 -23.70 0.65 2.98
C VAL A 203 -24.79 1.11 2.02
N ASP A 204 -25.33 2.30 2.25
CA ASP A 204 -26.41 2.92 1.46
C ASP A 204 -26.00 4.31 0.96
N LYS A 205 -24.69 4.55 0.86
CA LYS A 205 -24.07 5.85 0.54
C LYS A 205 -23.04 5.73 -0.58
N THR A 206 -22.90 6.81 -1.34
CA THR A 206 -21.76 7.06 -2.24
C THR A 206 -20.47 7.32 -1.46
N ILE A 207 -19.32 7.38 -2.14
CA ILE A 207 -18.03 7.82 -1.54
C ILE A 207 -18.18 9.15 -0.80
N GLN A 208 -18.86 10.12 -1.43
CA GLN A 208 -18.98 11.47 -0.87
C GLN A 208 -19.86 11.48 0.37
N GLU A 209 -21.00 10.80 0.34
CA GLU A 209 -21.90 10.74 1.49
C GLU A 209 -21.28 9.99 2.67
N LEU A 210 -20.50 8.93 2.41
CA LEU A 210 -19.84 8.17 3.47
C LEU A 210 -18.69 8.96 4.11
N LEU A 211 -17.91 9.71 3.32
CA LEU A 211 -16.90 10.63 3.86
C LEU A 211 -17.55 11.78 4.65
N ALA A 212 -18.70 12.29 4.18
CA ALA A 212 -19.42 13.38 4.86
C ALA A 212 -19.93 13.00 6.26
N ASP A 213 -20.17 11.72 6.55
CA ASP A 213 -20.55 11.24 7.90
C ASP A 213 -19.49 11.53 8.96
N CYS A 214 -18.26 11.78 8.53
CA CYS A 214 -17.10 12.00 9.39
C CYS A 214 -16.62 13.46 9.39
N ASP A 215 -17.45 14.40 8.93
CA ASP A 215 -17.09 15.81 8.71
C ASP A 215 -15.80 15.96 7.87
N ALA A 216 -15.55 15.00 6.97
CA ALA A 216 -14.30 14.85 6.24
C ALA A 216 -14.30 15.54 4.86
N ILE A 217 -15.15 16.56 4.66
CA ILE A 217 -15.27 17.32 3.40
C ILE A 217 -15.46 18.81 3.69
#